data_AF-A0A7W1C7A9-F1
#
_entry.id   AF-A0A7W1C7A9-F1
#
_cell.length_a   1.000
_cell.length_b   1.000
_cell.length_c   1.000
_cell.angle_alpha   90.00
_cell.angle_beta   90.00
_cell.angle_gamma   90.00
#
_symmetry.space_group_name_H-M   'P 1'
#
loop_
_entity.id
_entity.type
_entity.pdbx_description
1 polymer ?
#
loop_
_entity_poly.entity_id
_entity_poly.type
_entity_poly.pdbx_seq_one_letter_code
_entity_poly.pdbx_strand_id
1 'polypeptide(L)'
;MTIPLSGSREARPFPLRRLAAWAAARDLAAFIVPGPDVARTCGIDLDAAGVRVAQTPRHAGVLVLVGELPRGLKKAAAVAYAQMPRPRAILAVGAGDVSPLPEPDVWVTASQRELAAGVEELRRLFAEGAFATEAAGFDIEEIRMETEYVCPMHPEVTSDEPGSCPKCGMDLIPRESAGGAGHEGHDDAGHGDTDHDASDPGVLVSHEGHGSNDEMDYQDMGHEGGGEDSGGHEHAERGEHEGHDEMDHGGHEDMGFMSMVEMTQGTPRSSDGLQMEWTGAPFGPLFPGLPGGLSLTFTLDGDTVANVTAPRGALGWDLDGLETAPARDFPDLLALLDPLSPTAYRLLALQALEDAANTVADERTTLERVGALERERAASHLGWFSGFGRLLGYSWLEARAGQIQLALLRAADAEEVARQETEVGKLVRRVYRTPMLARRLKGLGTLPDTAETSGPVARAAGLAKDARSGGIYRTLDFEPVVREGNDAVARLWTRLAEVEQSLKLVRKAGAVCFPQGMLTSPLRSTGSATVETPRGAATLRVKLQGDVVSATELTTPSSLHHQFIGAVAEEREVADALLGVASLDLSPWGVAR
;
A
#
# COMPACT_ATOMS: atom_id res chain seq x y z
N MET A 1 -17.76 -8.20 37.66
CA MET A 1 -16.66 -7.26 37.38
C MET A 1 -16.69 -7.00 35.88
N THR A 2 -16.85 -5.76 35.45
CA THR A 2 -16.75 -5.38 34.04
C THR A 2 -15.30 -5.50 33.61
N ILE A 3 -15.03 -6.30 32.57
CA ILE A 3 -13.70 -6.39 31.98
C ILE A 3 -13.46 -5.06 31.25
N PRO A 4 -12.41 -4.29 31.60
CA PRO A 4 -12.11 -3.05 30.91
C PRO A 4 -11.70 -3.35 29.47
N LEU A 5 -12.01 -2.44 28.55
CA LEU A 5 -11.50 -2.53 27.19
C LEU A 5 -9.97 -2.56 27.20
N SER A 6 -9.39 -3.32 26.28
CA SER A 6 -7.94 -3.37 26.05
C SER A 6 -7.33 -1.95 25.92
N GLY A 7 -8.06 -1.03 25.27
CA GLY A 7 -7.68 0.37 25.12
C GLY A 7 -8.47 1.37 25.96
N SER A 8 -8.93 1.01 27.17
CA SER A 8 -9.71 1.90 28.05
C SER A 8 -8.99 3.21 28.42
N ARG A 9 -9.75 4.25 28.76
CA ARG A 9 -9.21 5.50 29.33
C ARG A 9 -9.02 5.37 30.83
N GLU A 10 -7.85 5.74 31.33
CA GLU A 10 -7.60 5.82 32.76
C GLU A 10 -8.38 6.98 33.39
N ALA A 11 -9.49 6.64 34.05
CA ALA A 11 -10.31 7.59 34.79
C ALA A 11 -11.27 6.87 35.74
N ARG A 12 -11.51 7.43 36.93
CA ARG A 12 -12.54 6.91 37.85
C ARG A 12 -13.94 6.91 37.19
N PRO A 13 -14.74 5.83 37.33
CA PRO A 13 -16.10 5.79 36.82
C PRO A 13 -16.98 6.88 37.44
N PHE A 14 -17.60 7.72 36.61
CA PHE A 14 -18.51 8.78 37.04
C PHE A 14 -19.78 8.76 36.16
N PRO A 15 -20.98 9.08 36.67
CA PRO A 15 -22.23 8.95 35.90
C PRO A 15 -22.23 9.66 34.54
N LEU A 16 -21.67 10.87 34.45
CA LEU A 16 -21.56 11.59 33.17
C LEU A 16 -20.62 10.88 32.18
N ARG A 17 -19.54 10.26 32.67
CA ARG A 17 -18.61 9.47 31.82
C ARG A 17 -19.28 8.21 31.28
N ARG A 18 -20.12 7.54 32.09
CA ARG A 18 -20.92 6.41 31.64
C ARG A 18 -21.94 6.81 30.57
N LEU A 19 -22.56 7.97 30.72
CA LEU A 19 -23.48 8.51 29.72
C LEU A 19 -22.76 8.88 28.41
N ALA A 20 -21.58 9.51 28.51
CA ALA A 20 -20.73 9.80 27.35
C ALA A 20 -20.25 8.53 26.64
N ALA A 21 -19.81 7.52 27.39
CA ALA A 21 -19.40 6.22 26.86
C ALA A 21 -20.56 5.52 26.13
N TRP A 22 -21.75 5.51 26.73
CA TRP A 22 -22.95 4.96 26.12
C TRP A 22 -23.35 5.68 24.83
N ALA A 23 -23.22 7.02 24.79
CA ALA A 23 -23.49 7.79 23.58
C ALA A 23 -22.47 7.48 22.47
N ALA A 24 -21.17 7.46 22.80
CA ALA A 24 -20.09 7.15 21.87
C ALA A 24 -20.20 5.72 21.31
N ALA A 25 -20.68 4.77 22.11
CA ALA A 25 -20.90 3.39 21.69
C ALA A 25 -21.94 3.25 20.56
N ARG A 26 -22.78 4.25 20.29
CA ARG A 26 -23.79 4.18 19.21
C ARG A 26 -23.24 4.53 17.83
N ASP A 27 -22.11 5.24 17.76
CA ASP A 27 -21.47 5.66 16.51
C ASP A 27 -20.02 5.16 16.47
N LEU A 28 -19.87 3.84 16.38
CA LEU A 28 -18.55 3.22 16.28
C LEU A 28 -17.95 3.47 14.90
N ALA A 29 -16.68 3.87 14.89
CA ALA A 29 -15.87 3.98 13.69
C ALA A 29 -14.74 2.95 13.74
N ALA A 30 -14.55 2.21 12.65
CA ALA A 30 -13.62 1.10 12.55
C ALA A 30 -12.52 1.33 11.51
N PHE A 31 -11.27 1.05 11.88
CA PHE A 31 -10.18 0.90 10.93
C PHE A 31 -10.01 -0.59 10.62
N ILE A 32 -9.96 -0.95 9.34
CA ILE A 32 -9.97 -2.34 8.89
C ILE A 32 -8.58 -2.74 8.45
N VAL A 33 -8.09 -3.87 8.94
CA VAL A 33 -6.85 -4.50 8.48
C VAL A 33 -7.18 -5.90 7.96
N PRO A 34 -6.75 -6.27 6.74
CA PRO A 34 -5.81 -5.56 5.85
C PRO A 34 -6.39 -4.33 5.17
N GLY A 35 -7.70 -4.32 4.94
CA GLY A 35 -8.38 -3.22 4.28
C GLY A 35 -9.85 -3.53 3.96
N PRO A 36 -10.62 -2.51 3.54
CA PRO A 36 -12.02 -2.67 3.18
C PRO A 36 -12.26 -3.60 1.98
N ASP A 37 -11.28 -3.72 1.08
CA ASP A 37 -11.29 -4.60 -0.09
C ASP A 37 -11.33 -6.08 0.31
N VAL A 38 -10.44 -6.51 1.20
CA VAL A 38 -10.41 -7.87 1.73
C VAL A 38 -11.68 -8.16 2.55
N ALA A 39 -12.12 -7.22 3.39
CA ALA A 39 -13.35 -7.37 4.14
C ALA A 39 -14.57 -7.63 3.24
N ARG A 40 -14.73 -6.83 2.18
CA ARG A 40 -15.81 -7.04 1.21
C ARG A 40 -15.70 -8.38 0.50
N THR A 41 -14.50 -8.82 0.12
CA THR A 41 -14.30 -10.13 -0.51
C THR A 41 -14.73 -11.28 0.41
N CYS A 42 -14.53 -11.15 1.72
CA CYS A 42 -15.08 -12.07 2.74
C CYS A 42 -16.59 -11.90 2.99
N GLY A 43 -17.28 -11.03 2.26
CA GLY A 43 -18.72 -10.75 2.41
C GLY A 43 -19.08 -9.90 3.64
N ILE A 44 -18.09 -9.26 4.27
CA ILE A 44 -18.23 -8.42 5.46
C ILE A 44 -18.62 -7.00 5.04
N ASP A 45 -19.71 -6.49 5.61
CA ASP A 45 -20.26 -5.15 5.40
C ASP A 45 -20.46 -4.47 6.74
N LEU A 46 -19.48 -3.64 7.11
CA LEU A 46 -19.47 -2.91 8.38
C LEU A 46 -20.54 -1.82 8.42
N ASP A 47 -20.81 -1.15 7.29
CA ASP A 47 -21.85 -0.13 7.22
C ASP A 47 -23.22 -0.75 7.50
N ALA A 48 -23.51 -1.94 6.93
CA ALA A 48 -24.73 -2.69 7.24
C ALA A 48 -24.79 -3.22 8.68
N ALA A 49 -23.64 -3.42 9.33
CA ALA A 49 -23.56 -3.73 10.76
C ALA A 49 -23.67 -2.46 11.65
N GLY A 50 -23.77 -1.27 11.06
CA GLY A 50 -23.88 0.00 11.77
C GLY A 50 -22.55 0.46 12.38
N VAL A 51 -21.44 0.21 11.69
CA VAL A 51 -20.09 0.68 12.02
C VAL A 51 -19.53 1.43 10.82
N ARG A 52 -19.15 2.70 11.00
CA ARG A 52 -18.54 3.48 9.93
C ARG A 52 -17.10 3.06 9.68
N VAL A 53 -16.69 2.99 8.43
CA VAL A 53 -15.29 2.76 8.07
C VAL A 53 -14.48 4.07 8.21
N ALA A 54 -13.50 4.05 9.11
CA ALA A 54 -12.55 5.13 9.34
C ALA A 54 -11.41 5.11 8.30
N GLN A 55 -10.93 6.29 7.94
CA GLN A 55 -9.90 6.45 6.90
C GLN A 55 -8.48 6.33 7.42
N THR A 56 -8.29 6.71 8.68
CA THR A 56 -7.01 6.62 9.35
C THR A 56 -7.25 6.04 10.74
N PRO A 57 -6.26 5.38 11.33
CA PRO A 57 -6.38 4.84 12.69
C PRO A 57 -6.77 5.92 13.71
N ARG A 58 -6.31 7.16 13.52
CA ARG A 58 -6.62 8.30 14.39
C ARG A 58 -8.13 8.64 14.50
N HIS A 59 -8.94 8.18 13.55
CA HIS A 59 -10.39 8.39 13.54
C HIS A 59 -11.19 7.14 13.90
N ALA A 60 -10.53 6.07 14.35
CA ALA A 60 -11.18 4.79 14.68
C ALA A 60 -11.18 4.54 16.18
N GLY A 61 -12.32 4.07 16.69
CA GLY A 61 -12.43 3.46 18.01
C GLY A 61 -12.26 1.94 17.97
N VAL A 62 -12.49 1.31 16.82
CA VAL A 62 -12.41 -0.16 16.68
C VAL A 62 -11.36 -0.51 15.63
N LEU A 63 -10.47 -1.45 15.95
CA LEU A 63 -9.62 -2.10 14.97
C LEU A 63 -10.29 -3.40 14.57
N VAL A 64 -10.61 -3.57 13.29
CA VAL A 64 -11.23 -4.78 12.77
C VAL A 64 -10.17 -5.58 12.00
N LEU A 65 -9.81 -6.73 12.54
CA LEU A 65 -8.89 -7.68 11.91
C LEU A 65 -9.70 -8.70 11.14
N VAL A 66 -9.53 -8.76 9.82
CA VAL A 66 -10.31 -9.65 8.95
C VAL A 66 -9.43 -10.76 8.39
N GLY A 67 -9.82 -12.00 8.68
CA GLY A 67 -9.09 -13.17 8.25
C GLY A 67 -7.72 -13.29 8.92
N GLU A 68 -6.98 -14.32 8.50
CA GLU A 68 -5.61 -14.51 8.93
C GLU A 68 -4.68 -13.45 8.33
N LEU A 69 -3.79 -12.91 9.17
CA LEU A 69 -2.85 -11.87 8.79
C LEU A 69 -1.42 -12.42 8.74
N PRO A 70 -0.67 -12.20 7.64
CA PRO A 70 0.76 -12.43 7.60
C PRO A 70 1.50 -11.62 8.67
N ARG A 71 2.67 -12.11 9.12
CA ARG A 71 3.48 -11.48 10.17
C ARG A 71 3.69 -9.98 9.96
N GLY A 72 4.04 -9.59 8.74
CA GLY A 72 4.26 -8.19 8.40
C GLY A 72 3.01 -7.31 8.56
N LEU A 73 1.83 -7.84 8.21
CA LEU A 73 0.56 -7.13 8.42
C LEU A 73 0.12 -7.11 9.88
N LYS A 74 0.46 -8.12 10.70
CA LYS A 74 0.25 -8.06 12.15
C LYS A 74 1.05 -6.91 12.78
N LYS A 75 2.29 -6.70 12.35
CA LYS A 75 3.11 -5.54 12.78
C LYS A 75 2.47 -4.23 12.37
N ALA A 76 2.05 -4.08 11.11
CA ALA A 76 1.35 -2.88 10.64
C ALA A 76 0.03 -2.62 11.38
N ALA A 77 -0.73 -3.68 11.68
CA ALA A 77 -1.94 -3.61 12.49
C ALA A 77 -1.65 -3.12 13.92
N ALA A 78 -0.57 -3.59 14.54
CA ALA A 78 -0.13 -3.12 15.85
C ALA A 78 0.21 -1.62 15.81
N VAL A 79 0.98 -1.16 14.81
CA VAL A 79 1.28 0.27 14.60
C VAL A 79 -0.03 1.08 14.51
N ALA A 80 -0.98 0.61 13.69
CA ALA A 80 -2.27 1.26 13.54
C ALA A 80 -3.04 1.31 14.89
N TYR A 81 -3.06 0.22 15.64
CA TYR A 81 -3.70 0.15 16.96
C TYR A 81 -3.11 1.17 17.95
N ALA A 82 -1.78 1.32 17.97
CA ALA A 82 -1.10 2.28 18.83
C ALA A 82 -1.47 3.75 18.49
N GLN A 83 -1.71 4.06 17.21
CA GLN A 83 -2.12 5.39 16.76
C GLN A 83 -3.59 5.74 17.03
N MET A 84 -4.43 4.76 17.41
CA MET A 84 -5.86 4.97 17.64
C MET A 84 -6.14 5.70 18.97
N PRO A 85 -7.11 6.63 18.99
CA PRO A 85 -7.53 7.31 20.21
C PRO A 85 -8.18 6.34 21.21
N ARG A 86 -7.93 6.53 22.51
CA ARG A 86 -8.69 5.83 23.57
C ARG A 86 -10.08 6.46 23.73
N PRO A 87 -11.14 5.73 24.16
CA PRO A 87 -11.17 4.28 24.29
C PRO A 87 -11.09 3.60 22.92
N ARG A 88 -10.38 2.49 22.84
CA ARG A 88 -10.28 1.67 21.63
C ARG A 88 -10.45 0.19 21.94
N ALA A 89 -10.86 -0.59 20.94
CA ALA A 89 -11.08 -2.03 21.04
C ALA A 89 -10.63 -2.74 19.76
N ILE A 90 -10.46 -4.06 19.86
CA ILE A 90 -10.13 -4.94 18.73
C ILE A 90 -11.27 -5.94 18.51
N LEU A 91 -11.67 -6.08 17.24
CA LEU A 91 -12.63 -7.09 16.77
C LEU A 91 -11.94 -8.00 15.76
N ALA A 92 -11.82 -9.27 16.09
CA ALA A 92 -11.31 -10.31 15.19
C ALA A 92 -12.46 -10.98 14.44
N VAL A 93 -12.44 -10.89 13.10
CA VAL A 93 -13.45 -11.46 12.19
C VAL A 93 -12.82 -12.58 11.38
N GLY A 94 -12.93 -13.81 11.86
CA GLY A 94 -12.28 -14.98 11.28
C GLY A 94 -10.76 -14.89 11.25
N ALA A 95 -10.16 -14.03 12.10
CA ALA A 95 -8.73 -13.99 12.32
C ALA A 95 -8.31 -15.10 13.28
N GLY A 96 -7.07 -15.58 13.15
CA GLY A 96 -6.44 -16.51 14.08
C GLY A 96 -5.55 -15.78 15.07
N ASP A 97 -4.29 -16.18 15.16
CA ASP A 97 -3.31 -15.50 16.02
C ASP A 97 -3.14 -14.03 15.60
N VAL A 98 -3.25 -13.11 16.55
CA VAL A 98 -3.13 -11.66 16.32
C VAL A 98 -1.87 -11.05 16.94
N SER A 99 -1.00 -11.84 17.57
CA SER A 99 0.26 -11.32 18.13
C SER A 99 1.07 -10.53 17.09
N PRO A 100 1.62 -9.35 17.41
CA PRO A 100 1.86 -8.79 18.76
C PRO A 100 0.72 -7.89 19.29
N LEU A 101 -0.46 -7.88 18.66
CA LEU A 101 -1.58 -7.11 19.20
C LEU A 101 -2.07 -7.69 20.54
N PRO A 102 -2.71 -6.87 21.40
CA PRO A 102 -3.46 -7.37 22.54
C PRO A 102 -4.53 -8.37 22.12
N GLU A 103 -4.98 -9.20 23.06
CA GLU A 103 -6.11 -10.09 22.81
C GLU A 103 -7.34 -9.29 22.33
N PRO A 104 -8.02 -9.73 21.25
CA PRO A 104 -9.22 -9.09 20.76
C PRO A 104 -10.33 -9.07 21.82
N ASP A 105 -10.95 -7.90 21.97
CA ASP A 105 -12.07 -7.72 22.89
C ASP A 105 -13.30 -8.55 22.45
N VAL A 106 -13.44 -8.78 21.13
CA VAL A 106 -14.50 -9.62 20.55
C VAL A 106 -13.95 -10.50 19.42
N TRP A 107 -14.36 -11.76 19.40
CA TRP A 107 -14.08 -12.72 18.33
C TRP A 107 -15.37 -13.17 17.66
N VAL A 108 -15.39 -13.14 16.33
CA VAL A 108 -16.51 -13.62 15.52
C VAL A 108 -16.00 -14.41 14.32
N THR A 109 -16.81 -15.34 13.82
CA THR A 109 -16.50 -15.98 12.53
C THR A 109 -16.75 -15.01 11.37
N ALA A 110 -16.11 -15.23 10.22
CA ALA A 110 -16.24 -14.39 9.03
C ALA A 110 -17.61 -14.56 8.36
N SER A 111 -18.66 -13.97 8.96
CA SER A 111 -19.99 -13.88 8.38
C SER A 111 -20.69 -12.58 8.79
N GLN A 112 -21.60 -12.08 7.95
CA GLN A 112 -22.32 -10.83 8.23
C GLN A 112 -23.18 -10.92 9.51
N ARG A 113 -23.74 -12.09 9.79
CA ARG A 113 -24.58 -12.32 10.99
C ARG A 113 -23.75 -12.23 12.26
N GLU A 114 -22.63 -12.94 12.29
CA GLU A 114 -21.74 -12.96 13.46
C GLU A 114 -21.07 -11.59 13.65
N LEU A 115 -20.72 -10.89 12.56
CA LEU A 115 -20.27 -9.51 12.60
C LEU A 115 -21.29 -8.60 13.32
N ALA A 116 -22.56 -8.66 12.93
CA ALA A 116 -23.60 -7.84 13.54
C ALA A 116 -23.75 -8.13 15.05
N ALA A 117 -23.68 -9.40 15.45
CA ALA A 117 -23.71 -9.80 16.85
C ALA A 117 -22.47 -9.28 17.61
N GLY A 118 -21.28 -9.41 17.03
CA GLY A 118 -20.04 -8.89 17.62
C GLY A 118 -20.03 -7.37 17.76
N VAL A 119 -20.64 -6.64 16.83
CA VAL A 119 -20.81 -5.18 16.93
C VAL A 119 -21.71 -4.81 18.11
N GLU A 120 -22.84 -5.49 18.31
CA GLU A 120 -23.69 -5.23 19.49
C GLU A 120 -22.92 -5.49 20.80
N GLU A 121 -22.10 -6.53 20.84
CA GLU A 121 -21.24 -6.79 21.99
C GLU A 121 -20.19 -5.70 22.19
N LEU A 122 -19.54 -5.21 21.12
CA LEU A 122 -18.66 -4.05 21.21
C LEU A 122 -19.39 -2.82 21.78
N ARG A 123 -20.62 -2.53 21.34
CA ARG A 123 -21.38 -1.39 21.87
C ARG A 123 -21.58 -1.51 23.38
N ARG A 124 -21.87 -2.73 23.86
CA ARG A 124 -21.96 -3.02 25.29
C ARG A 124 -20.62 -2.78 26.00
N LEU A 125 -19.53 -3.30 25.47
CA LEU A 125 -18.18 -3.14 26.03
C LEU A 125 -17.72 -1.67 26.05
N PHE A 126 -18.01 -0.88 25.02
CA PHE A 126 -17.74 0.56 25.03
C PHE A 126 -18.57 1.30 26.09
N ALA A 127 -19.87 0.99 26.21
CA ALA A 127 -20.73 1.63 27.19
C ALA A 127 -20.31 1.34 28.65
N GLU A 128 -19.75 0.17 28.91
CA GLU A 128 -19.41 -0.31 30.25
C GLU A 128 -17.93 -0.16 30.62
N GLY A 129 -17.02 -0.32 29.65
CA GLY A 129 -15.58 -0.51 29.82
C GLY A 129 -14.70 0.59 29.22
N ALA A 130 -15.27 1.68 28.71
CA ALA A 130 -14.50 2.81 28.15
C ALA A 130 -13.60 3.53 29.16
N PHE A 131 -13.93 3.46 30.47
CA PHE A 131 -13.17 4.09 31.54
C PHE A 131 -12.83 3.08 32.63
N ALA A 132 -11.57 3.00 33.00
CA ALA A 132 -11.06 2.13 34.05
C ALA A 132 -10.21 2.93 35.05
N THR A 133 -10.17 2.50 36.30
CA THR A 133 -9.31 3.16 37.32
C THR A 133 -7.82 3.02 37.02
N GLU A 134 -7.45 1.92 36.37
CA GLU A 134 -6.12 1.63 35.85
C GLU A 134 -6.32 1.13 34.42
N ALA A 135 -5.57 1.66 33.46
CA ALA A 135 -5.65 1.25 32.06
C ALA A 135 -4.27 0.77 31.60
N ALA A 136 -4.23 -0.41 30.97
CA ALA A 136 -3.00 -0.93 30.43
C ALA A 136 -2.47 -0.02 29.31
N GLY A 137 -1.19 0.35 29.41
CA GLY A 137 -0.41 0.87 28.29
C GLY A 137 -0.36 -0.16 27.17
N PHE A 138 -0.37 0.30 25.92
CA PHE A 138 0.06 -0.51 24.80
C PHE A 138 1.12 0.29 24.07
N ASP A 139 2.37 -0.02 24.39
CA ASP A 139 3.56 0.47 23.71
C ASP A 139 4.17 -0.70 22.95
N ILE A 140 4.64 -0.43 21.74
CA ILE A 140 5.29 -1.42 20.90
C ILE A 140 6.78 -1.18 21.04
N GLU A 141 7.46 -1.97 21.87
CA GLU A 141 8.91 -1.87 22.07
C GLU A 141 9.68 -1.97 20.73
N GLU A 142 9.16 -2.77 19.77
CA GLU A 142 9.70 -2.94 18.42
C GLU A 142 9.46 -1.75 17.44
N ILE A 143 8.72 -0.70 17.83
CA ILE A 143 8.57 0.55 17.05
C ILE A 143 9.10 1.75 17.85
N ARG A 144 10.13 1.53 18.68
CA ARG A 144 11.13 2.59 18.79
C ARG A 144 11.82 2.60 17.44
N MET A 145 11.60 3.66 16.64
CA MET A 145 12.39 3.86 15.42
C MET A 145 13.85 3.63 15.80
N GLU A 146 14.50 2.62 15.20
CA GLU A 146 15.95 2.47 15.25
C GLU A 146 16.49 3.75 14.62
N THR A 147 16.71 4.74 15.48
CA THR A 147 17.20 6.05 15.10
C THR A 147 18.68 5.83 14.97
N GLU A 148 19.14 5.62 13.75
CA GLU A 148 20.56 5.45 13.48
C GLU A 148 21.22 6.83 13.65
N TYR A 149 22.07 6.98 14.66
CA TYR A 149 22.81 8.21 14.89
C TYR A 149 24.07 8.20 14.02
N VAL A 150 24.27 9.25 13.21
CA VAL A 150 25.45 9.39 12.35
C VAL A 150 26.29 10.58 12.79
N CYS A 151 27.62 10.45 12.67
CA CYS A 151 28.49 11.60 12.91
C CYS A 151 28.41 12.57 11.72
N PRO A 152 28.14 13.87 11.94
CA PRO A 152 28.06 14.86 10.85
C PRO A 152 29.38 15.03 10.08
N MET A 153 30.51 14.64 10.68
CA MET A 153 31.84 14.72 10.07
C MET A 153 32.37 13.38 9.56
N HIS A 154 31.82 12.25 10.04
CA HIS A 154 32.28 10.90 9.68
C HIS A 154 31.05 10.03 9.37
N PRO A 155 30.48 10.13 8.15
CA PRO A 155 29.25 9.43 7.79
C PRO A 155 29.34 7.90 7.90
N GLU A 156 30.55 7.31 7.89
CA GLU A 156 30.77 5.88 8.15
C GLU A 156 30.65 5.48 9.63
N VAL A 157 30.54 6.44 10.55
CA VAL A 157 30.30 6.18 11.99
C VAL A 157 28.81 6.29 12.26
N THR A 158 28.16 5.14 12.29
CA THR A 158 26.76 4.96 12.69
C THR A 158 26.68 4.32 14.08
N SER A 159 25.59 4.61 14.81
CA SER A 159 25.32 4.04 16.14
C SER A 159 23.82 3.92 16.34
N ASP A 160 23.37 2.88 17.03
CA ASP A 160 21.96 2.71 17.38
C ASP A 160 21.56 3.52 18.63
N GLU A 161 22.53 4.15 19.30
CA GLU A 161 22.35 4.96 20.51
C GLU A 161 23.01 6.35 20.39
N PRO A 162 22.48 7.40 21.06
CA PRO A 162 23.12 8.70 21.14
C PRO A 162 24.48 8.59 21.82
N GLY A 163 25.47 9.30 21.28
CA GLY A 163 26.81 9.31 21.83
C GLY A 163 27.69 10.29 21.08
N SER A 164 28.99 10.30 21.39
CA SER A 164 29.96 11.12 20.68
C SER A 164 30.79 10.26 19.74
N CYS A 165 31.07 10.77 18.54
CA CYS A 165 31.85 10.07 17.54
C CYS A 165 33.24 9.72 18.10
N PRO A 166 33.68 8.45 18.08
CA PRO A 166 34.99 8.06 18.58
C PRO A 166 36.15 8.59 17.71
N LYS A 167 35.87 9.10 16.50
CA LYS A 167 36.88 9.68 15.61
C LYS A 167 37.10 11.18 15.83
N CYS A 168 36.03 11.97 16.03
CA CYS A 168 36.14 13.43 16.15
C CYS A 168 35.52 14.04 17.41
N GLY A 169 34.92 13.23 18.27
CA GLY A 169 34.34 13.67 19.54
C GLY A 169 33.05 14.50 19.43
N MET A 170 32.54 14.78 18.23
CA MET A 170 31.25 15.47 18.04
C MET A 170 30.09 14.54 18.35
N ASP A 171 28.99 15.11 18.85
CA ASP A 171 27.77 14.35 19.13
C ASP A 171 27.17 13.78 17.83
N LEU A 172 26.82 12.50 17.88
CA LEU A 172 26.14 11.82 16.80
C LEU A 172 24.71 12.36 16.70
N ILE A 173 24.30 12.74 15.48
CA ILE A 173 22.98 13.31 15.22
C ILE A 173 22.04 12.22 14.69
N PRO A 174 20.75 12.22 15.07
CA PRO A 174 19.80 11.22 14.62
C PRO A 174 19.59 11.33 13.10
N ARG A 175 19.78 10.23 12.40
CA ARG A 175 19.46 10.05 10.98
C ARG A 175 18.12 9.32 10.90
N GLU A 176 17.19 9.87 10.14
CA GLU A 176 15.96 9.15 9.81
C GLU A 176 16.31 8.04 8.81
N SER A 177 16.50 6.81 9.29
CA SER A 177 16.78 5.68 8.42
C SER A 177 15.53 5.31 7.63
N ALA A 178 15.47 5.74 6.36
CA ALA A 178 14.72 5.02 5.34
C ALA A 178 15.43 3.67 5.13
N GLY A 179 14.73 2.56 5.42
CA GLY A 179 15.28 1.20 5.46
C GLY A 179 16.17 0.84 4.26
N GLY A 180 17.27 0.15 4.57
CA GLY A 180 18.48 0.04 3.74
C GLY A 180 18.37 -0.67 2.39
N ALA A 181 19.28 -0.30 1.50
CA ALA A 181 19.85 -1.14 0.45
C ALA A 181 21.30 -0.71 0.23
N GLY A 182 22.25 -1.59 0.55
CA GLY A 182 23.68 -1.34 0.47
C GLY A 182 24.21 -1.25 -0.96
N HIS A 183 25.25 -0.45 -1.16
CA HIS A 183 26.05 -0.43 -2.38
C HIS A 183 27.51 -0.73 -2.04
N GLU A 184 27.99 -1.88 -2.54
CA GLU A 184 29.39 -2.27 -2.49
C GLU A 184 30.20 -1.58 -3.61
N GLY A 185 31.39 -1.08 -3.25
CA GLY A 185 32.63 -1.22 -4.01
C GLY A 185 32.99 -0.19 -5.08
N HIS A 186 34.03 0.62 -4.82
CA HIS A 186 35.27 0.55 -5.61
C HIS A 186 36.48 1.21 -4.93
N ASP A 187 37.61 0.52 -5.04
CA ASP A 187 38.95 0.83 -4.54
C ASP A 187 39.60 2.06 -5.23
N ASP A 188 40.42 2.85 -4.52
CA ASP A 188 41.87 2.92 -4.79
C ASP A 188 42.65 3.73 -3.72
N ALA A 189 43.95 3.47 -3.68
CA ALA A 189 44.87 3.67 -2.56
C ALA A 189 45.57 5.04 -2.44
N GLY A 190 46.06 5.34 -1.22
CA GLY A 190 47.43 5.87 -1.05
C GLY A 190 47.66 7.11 -0.17
N HIS A 191 48.40 6.89 0.95
CA HIS A 191 49.26 7.82 1.71
C HIS A 191 48.57 8.89 2.60
N GLY A 192 48.92 9.16 3.86
CA GLY A 192 49.99 8.73 4.77
C GLY A 192 50.36 9.91 5.70
N ASP A 193 50.25 9.72 7.03
CA ASP A 193 50.95 10.40 8.16
C ASP A 193 51.12 11.94 8.13
N THR A 194 50.78 12.77 9.14
CA THR A 194 51.22 12.73 10.55
C THR A 194 50.66 13.93 11.36
N ASP A 195 50.34 13.67 12.63
CA ASP A 195 50.32 14.47 13.88
C ASP A 195 50.54 16.02 13.90
N HIS A 196 49.67 16.78 14.61
CA HIS A 196 49.93 17.34 15.96
C HIS A 196 48.94 18.43 16.43
N ASP A 197 48.44 18.21 17.66
CA ASP A 197 48.22 19.14 18.80
C ASP A 197 47.50 20.50 18.68
N ALA A 198 46.27 20.50 19.21
CA ALA A 198 45.74 21.30 20.33
C ALA A 198 46.32 22.70 20.65
N SER A 199 45.43 23.70 20.72
CA SER A 199 45.17 24.48 21.95
C SER A 199 43.99 25.48 21.81
N ASP A 200 42.96 25.27 22.63
CA ASP A 200 41.97 26.25 23.13
C ASP A 200 42.69 27.27 24.05
N PRO A 201 42.24 28.53 24.20
CA PRO A 201 41.21 28.84 25.20
C PRO A 201 40.23 29.99 24.86
N GLY A 202 38.98 29.83 25.28
CA GLY A 202 38.44 30.73 26.30
C GLY A 202 37.33 31.71 25.91
N VAL A 203 36.09 31.24 26.04
CA VAL A 203 34.98 31.78 26.88
C VAL A 203 34.92 33.31 27.09
N LEU A 204 33.77 33.93 26.79
CA LEU A 204 32.97 34.70 27.76
C LEU A 204 31.54 34.96 27.26
N VAL A 205 30.59 34.72 28.18
CA VAL A 205 29.13 34.74 28.08
C VAL A 205 28.58 36.13 28.42
N SER A 206 27.40 36.50 27.89
CA SER A 206 26.29 37.26 28.52
C SER A 206 25.56 38.11 27.46
N HIS A 207 24.25 38.38 27.47
CA HIS A 207 23.09 38.06 28.30
C HIS A 207 21.83 38.40 27.47
N GLU A 208 20.70 37.72 27.74
CA GLU A 208 19.27 38.16 27.78
C GLU A 208 18.82 39.43 27.00
N GLY A 209 17.63 39.53 26.39
CA GLY A 209 16.36 38.82 26.51
C GLY A 209 15.20 39.73 26.02
N HIS A 210 14.00 39.15 25.91
CA HIS A 210 12.67 39.77 25.65
C HIS A 210 12.43 40.30 24.23
N GLY A 211 11.28 40.12 23.57
CA GLY A 211 9.95 39.68 23.99
C GLY A 211 8.88 40.60 23.37
N SER A 212 7.75 40.01 22.96
CA SER A 212 6.45 40.60 22.59
C SER A 212 6.18 41.11 21.15
N ASN A 213 5.25 40.40 20.51
CA ASN A 213 4.02 40.80 19.78
C ASN A 213 3.94 42.19 19.14
N ASP A 214 3.49 42.24 17.88
CA ASP A 214 2.12 42.69 17.55
C ASP A 214 1.77 42.43 16.07
N GLU A 215 0.53 41.99 15.85
CA GLU A 215 -0.15 41.97 14.56
C GLU A 215 -0.48 43.40 14.10
N MET A 216 -0.39 43.70 12.80
CA MET A 216 -1.49 44.36 12.07
C MET A 216 -1.25 44.41 10.55
N ASP A 217 -2.32 44.06 9.86
CA ASP A 217 -2.59 44.07 8.42
C ASP A 217 -2.76 45.51 7.87
N TYR A 218 -2.58 45.72 6.56
CA TYR A 218 -3.25 46.69 5.65
C TYR A 218 -2.41 47.01 4.39
N GLN A 219 -2.78 46.33 3.31
CA GLN A 219 -3.09 46.82 1.94
C GLN A 219 -2.59 48.18 1.42
N ASP A 220 -2.05 48.09 0.19
CA ASP A 220 -2.28 48.93 -1.01
C ASP A 220 -1.77 50.38 -1.06
N MET A 221 -1.09 50.69 -2.17
CA MET A 221 -1.11 51.94 -2.97
C MET A 221 0.10 51.93 -3.92
N GLY A 222 -0.18 51.74 -5.22
CA GLY A 222 0.78 51.97 -6.29
C GLY A 222 1.04 53.46 -6.56
N HIS A 223 2.19 53.76 -7.18
CA HIS A 223 2.35 54.92 -8.05
C HIS A 223 3.52 54.71 -9.02
N GLU A 224 3.22 54.81 -10.30
CA GLU A 224 4.15 54.89 -11.44
C GLU A 224 4.83 56.27 -11.51
N GLY A 225 5.99 56.34 -12.17
CA GLY A 225 6.32 57.49 -13.03
C GLY A 225 7.79 57.93 -13.08
N GLY A 226 8.44 57.67 -14.24
CA GLY A 226 9.48 58.49 -14.91
C GLY A 226 10.83 58.68 -14.20
N GLY A 227 12.00 58.75 -14.84
CA GLY A 227 12.37 58.94 -16.24
C GLY A 227 13.74 59.65 -16.25
N GLU A 228 14.64 59.16 -17.12
CA GLU A 228 15.72 59.89 -17.80
C GLU A 228 16.97 60.39 -17.00
N ASP A 229 18.06 59.66 -17.23
CA ASP A 229 19.22 60.03 -18.06
C ASP A 229 20.35 60.98 -17.57
N SER A 230 21.56 60.57 -17.99
CA SER A 230 22.78 61.34 -18.28
C SER A 230 23.84 61.67 -17.21
N GLY A 231 25.09 61.33 -17.56
CA GLY A 231 26.24 62.24 -17.45
C GLY A 231 27.36 61.85 -16.49
N GLY A 232 28.44 61.27 -17.02
CA GLY A 232 29.67 60.98 -16.27
C GLY A 232 30.60 62.18 -16.09
N HIS A 233 31.69 61.99 -15.32
CA HIS A 233 32.99 62.66 -15.51
C HIS A 233 34.10 61.95 -14.73
N GLU A 234 35.27 61.95 -15.34
CA GLU A 234 36.52 61.28 -14.95
C GLU A 234 37.48 62.16 -14.12
N HIS A 235 38.37 61.46 -13.40
CA HIS A 235 39.79 61.70 -13.07
C HIS A 235 40.30 62.78 -12.07
N ALA A 236 41.15 62.27 -11.15
CA ALA A 236 42.42 62.81 -10.61
C ALA A 236 42.35 63.94 -9.54
N GLU A 237 43.21 64.09 -8.52
CA GLU A 237 44.53 63.52 -8.16
C GLU A 237 44.90 63.94 -6.69
N ARG A 238 45.79 63.18 -6.02
CA ARG A 238 46.69 63.49 -4.86
C ARG A 238 46.09 63.64 -3.43
N GLY A 239 46.72 63.15 -2.36
CA GLY A 239 48.02 62.48 -2.23
C GLY A 239 48.38 62.04 -0.79
N GLU A 240 49.52 61.34 -0.72
CA GLU A 240 50.51 61.23 0.37
C GLU A 240 50.15 60.45 1.65
N HIS A 241 50.81 59.29 1.83
CA HIS A 241 51.82 59.11 2.88
C HIS A 241 52.66 57.83 2.66
N GLU A 242 53.97 58.02 2.59
CA GLU A 242 55.02 56.99 2.59
C GLU A 242 55.26 56.43 4.00
N GLY A 243 55.71 55.16 4.04
CA GLY A 243 56.52 54.60 5.13
C GLY A 243 55.87 53.44 5.90
N HIS A 244 56.24 52.20 5.58
CA HIS A 244 57.18 51.42 6.40
C HIS A 244 57.29 49.97 5.90
N ASP A 245 58.52 49.66 5.47
CA ASP A 245 59.28 48.42 5.65
C ASP A 245 58.72 47.06 5.21
N GLU A 246 59.43 46.48 4.25
CA GLU A 246 59.49 45.05 3.93
C GLU A 246 59.60 44.16 5.18
N MET A 247 58.65 43.23 5.32
CA MET A 247 58.95 41.89 5.82
C MET A 247 58.32 40.85 4.90
N ASP A 248 59.20 40.10 4.25
CA ASP A 248 58.93 38.84 3.57
C ASP A 248 58.48 37.79 4.60
N HIS A 249 57.23 37.34 4.48
CA HIS A 249 56.76 36.08 5.04
C HIS A 249 56.09 35.28 3.93
N GLY A 250 56.90 34.49 3.23
CA GLY A 250 56.42 33.37 2.44
C GLY A 250 55.69 32.31 3.28
N GLY A 251 54.75 31.62 2.62
CA GLY A 251 54.26 30.31 3.02
C GLY A 251 53.03 30.28 3.92
N HIS A 252 51.86 30.66 3.39
CA HIS A 252 50.59 30.10 3.84
C HIS A 252 49.90 29.48 2.63
N GLU A 253 50.10 28.17 2.49
CA GLU A 253 49.36 27.29 1.57
C GLU A 253 47.86 27.31 1.93
N ASP A 254 47.04 27.20 0.88
CA ASP A 254 45.58 27.20 0.87
C ASP A 254 44.94 26.46 2.06
N MET A 255 44.39 27.22 3.02
CA MET A 255 43.30 26.73 3.85
C MET A 255 42.03 26.80 2.99
N GLY A 256 41.77 25.70 2.28
CA GLY A 256 40.72 25.56 1.28
C GLY A 256 39.37 26.10 1.74
N PHE A 257 39.02 27.29 1.27
CA PHE A 257 37.66 27.77 1.24
C PHE A 257 36.93 26.92 0.20
N MET A 258 36.46 25.73 0.59
CA MET A 258 35.68 24.88 -0.29
C MET A 258 34.49 25.70 -0.78
N SER A 259 34.47 25.96 -2.08
CA SER A 259 33.38 26.71 -2.68
C SER A 259 32.06 26.02 -2.36
N MET A 260 30.97 26.76 -2.13
CA MET A 260 29.61 26.17 -2.12
C MET A 260 29.35 25.30 -3.37
N VAL A 261 30.09 25.55 -4.46
CA VAL A 261 30.07 24.71 -5.67
C VAL A 261 30.75 23.34 -5.46
N GLU A 262 31.86 23.27 -4.73
CA GLU A 262 32.54 22.00 -4.39
C GLU A 262 31.77 21.21 -3.34
N MET A 263 31.16 21.87 -2.34
CA MET A 263 30.31 21.19 -1.35
C MET A 263 29.00 20.64 -1.93
N THR A 264 28.66 21.00 -3.16
CA THR A 264 27.44 20.57 -3.86
C THR A 264 27.71 19.77 -5.14
N GLN A 265 28.98 19.49 -5.47
CA GLN A 265 29.33 18.60 -6.58
C GLN A 265 28.86 17.18 -6.26
N GLY A 266 27.95 16.66 -7.09
CA GLY A 266 27.36 15.32 -6.93
C GLY A 266 26.03 15.27 -6.16
N THR A 267 25.57 16.39 -5.59
CA THR A 267 24.18 16.46 -5.07
C THR A 267 23.19 16.58 -6.23
N PRO A 268 22.03 15.90 -6.17
CA PRO A 268 21.02 16.02 -7.21
C PRO A 268 20.58 17.48 -7.34
N ARG A 269 20.42 17.93 -8.59
CA ARG A 269 19.99 19.29 -8.93
C ARG A 269 18.71 19.21 -9.72
N SER A 270 17.74 20.06 -9.40
CA SER A 270 16.51 20.22 -10.19
C SER A 270 16.81 20.73 -11.59
N SER A 271 15.81 20.67 -12.46
CA SER A 271 15.87 21.24 -13.83
C SER A 271 16.17 22.75 -13.88
N ASP A 272 15.98 23.48 -12.78
CA ASP A 272 16.30 24.90 -12.61
C ASP A 272 17.63 25.15 -11.85
N GLY A 273 18.36 24.10 -11.47
CA GLY A 273 19.71 24.19 -10.91
C GLY A 273 19.81 24.41 -9.40
N LEU A 274 18.70 24.29 -8.67
CA LEU A 274 18.67 24.38 -7.21
C LEU A 274 19.07 23.04 -6.54
N GLN A 275 19.57 23.14 -5.31
CA GLN A 275 19.97 21.99 -4.50
C GLN A 275 18.72 21.24 -4.03
N MET A 276 18.70 19.93 -4.26
CA MET A 276 17.52 19.11 -4.01
C MET A 276 17.55 18.43 -2.65
N GLU A 277 16.47 18.60 -1.89
CA GLU A 277 16.21 17.80 -0.70
C GLU A 277 15.31 16.62 -1.10
N TRP A 278 15.93 15.45 -1.26
CA TRP A 278 15.21 14.21 -1.56
C TRP A 278 14.50 13.74 -0.29
N THR A 279 13.18 13.58 -0.35
CA THR A 279 12.40 13.11 0.82
C THR A 279 11.73 11.77 0.52
N GLY A 280 11.82 10.83 1.46
CA GLY A 280 11.16 9.53 1.36
C GLY A 280 9.74 9.59 1.90
N ALA A 281 8.75 9.33 1.06
CA ALA A 281 7.33 9.30 1.43
C ALA A 281 6.76 7.87 1.35
N PRO A 282 6.40 7.24 2.49
CA PRO A 282 5.80 5.91 2.51
C PRO A 282 4.30 5.94 2.20
N PHE A 283 3.89 5.08 1.28
CA PHE A 283 2.50 4.79 0.91
C PHE A 283 2.23 3.30 1.09
N GLY A 284 1.67 2.95 2.24
CA GLY A 284 1.31 1.57 2.58
C GLY A 284 1.87 1.13 3.93
N PRO A 285 1.58 -0.10 4.38
CA PRO A 285 0.77 -1.09 3.68
C PRO A 285 -0.75 -0.95 3.84
N LEU A 286 -1.20 0.02 4.64
CA LEU A 286 -2.62 0.24 4.95
C LEU A 286 -3.12 1.57 4.35
N PHE A 287 -2.56 1.96 3.20
CA PHE A 287 -2.86 3.24 2.57
C PHE A 287 -4.26 3.23 1.92
N PRO A 288 -5.13 4.21 2.21
CA PRO A 288 -6.49 4.23 1.68
C PRO A 288 -6.55 4.25 0.16
N GLY A 289 -7.22 3.24 -0.43
CA GLY A 289 -7.44 3.16 -1.88
C GLY A 289 -6.38 2.35 -2.64
N LEU A 290 -5.24 2.05 -1.99
CA LEU A 290 -4.36 0.95 -2.43
C LEU A 290 -4.81 -0.36 -1.78
N PRO A 291 -4.54 -1.52 -2.42
CA PRO A 291 -4.80 -2.83 -1.81
C PRO A 291 -4.05 -3.00 -0.48
N GLY A 292 -4.74 -3.55 0.52
CA GLY A 292 -4.12 -3.83 1.82
C GLY A 292 -2.93 -4.77 1.68
N GLY A 293 -1.76 -4.35 2.17
CA GLY A 293 -0.50 -5.09 2.02
C GLY A 293 0.44 -4.56 0.94
N LEU A 294 0.03 -3.60 0.10
CA LEU A 294 0.95 -2.98 -0.87
C LEU A 294 1.74 -1.86 -0.18
N SER A 295 3.06 -1.98 -0.14
CA SER A 295 3.96 -0.94 0.36
C SER A 295 4.74 -0.31 -0.79
N LEU A 296 4.73 1.01 -0.84
CA LEU A 296 5.51 1.83 -1.76
C LEU A 296 6.24 2.89 -0.94
N THR A 297 7.48 3.20 -1.28
CA THR A 297 8.20 4.37 -0.78
C THR A 297 8.61 5.18 -1.99
N PHE A 298 8.09 6.40 -2.10
CA PHE A 298 8.47 7.32 -3.16
C PHE A 298 9.58 8.21 -2.66
N THR A 299 10.65 8.32 -3.44
CA THR A 299 11.65 9.34 -3.22
C THR A 299 11.27 10.56 -4.04
N LEU A 300 10.97 11.65 -3.35
CA LEU A 300 10.37 12.83 -3.93
C LEU A 300 11.43 13.90 -4.22
N ASP A 301 11.29 14.48 -5.40
CA ASP A 301 11.89 15.71 -5.88
C ASP A 301 10.74 16.73 -5.95
N GLY A 302 10.59 17.55 -4.90
CA GLY A 302 9.42 18.42 -4.76
C GLY A 302 8.11 17.62 -4.70
N ASP A 303 7.26 17.79 -5.71
CA ASP A 303 6.01 17.04 -5.89
C ASP A 303 6.13 15.85 -6.86
N THR A 304 7.30 15.66 -7.46
CA THR A 304 7.59 14.65 -8.48
C THR A 304 8.29 13.44 -7.86
N VAL A 305 7.91 12.25 -8.29
CA VAL A 305 8.54 11.00 -7.87
C VAL A 305 9.79 10.76 -8.69
N ALA A 306 10.95 10.88 -8.05
CA ALA A 306 12.24 10.63 -8.69
C ALA A 306 12.61 9.13 -8.70
N ASN A 307 12.19 8.40 -7.66
CA ASN A 307 12.33 6.94 -7.60
C ASN A 307 11.20 6.31 -6.79
N VAL A 308 10.91 5.04 -7.07
CA VAL A 308 9.98 4.23 -6.26
C VAL A 308 10.64 2.94 -5.79
N THR A 309 10.57 2.69 -4.49
CA THR A 309 10.86 1.40 -3.89
C THR A 309 9.57 0.69 -3.54
N ALA A 310 9.41 -0.54 -4.00
CA ALA A 310 8.26 -1.39 -3.72
C ALA A 310 8.77 -2.77 -3.27
N PRO A 311 8.88 -3.03 -1.95
CA PRO A 311 9.41 -4.29 -1.48
C PRO A 311 8.47 -5.45 -1.84
N ARG A 312 9.01 -6.46 -2.54
CA ARG A 312 8.30 -7.69 -2.88
C ARG A 312 8.13 -8.57 -1.65
N GLY A 313 6.93 -9.08 -1.42
CA GLY A 313 6.69 -10.14 -0.43
C GLY A 313 6.96 -9.77 1.04
N ALA A 314 7.31 -8.51 1.37
CA ALA A 314 7.61 -8.07 2.74
C ALA A 314 6.44 -8.25 3.72
N LEU A 315 5.24 -8.45 3.19
CA LEU A 315 3.99 -8.66 3.92
C LEU A 315 3.27 -9.94 3.48
N GLY A 316 3.90 -10.72 2.59
CA GLY A 316 3.35 -11.93 2.02
C GLY A 316 3.30 -13.07 3.03
N TRP A 317 2.54 -14.09 2.67
CA TRP A 317 2.53 -15.36 3.38
C TRP A 317 3.89 -16.02 3.26
N ASP A 318 4.40 -16.55 4.37
CA ASP A 318 5.47 -17.53 4.33
C ASP A 318 4.89 -18.76 3.63
N LEU A 319 5.41 -19.13 2.46
CA LEU A 319 4.94 -20.33 1.74
C LEU A 319 5.31 -21.63 2.48
N ASP A 320 6.08 -21.49 3.57
CA ASP A 320 6.39 -22.52 4.55
C ASP A 320 5.13 -23.30 4.97
N GLY A 321 5.05 -24.55 4.50
CA GLY A 321 3.95 -25.47 4.78
C GLY A 321 3.15 -25.92 3.55
N LEU A 322 3.17 -25.17 2.44
CA LEU A 322 2.55 -25.62 1.17
C LEU A 322 3.24 -26.88 0.63
N GLU A 323 4.57 -26.94 0.74
CA GLU A 323 5.41 -28.07 0.29
C GLU A 323 5.43 -29.26 1.26
N THR A 324 4.54 -29.25 2.25
CA THR A 324 4.25 -30.41 3.11
C THR A 324 2.75 -30.63 3.27
N ALA A 325 1.92 -29.87 2.55
CA ALA A 325 0.48 -29.95 2.67
C ALA A 325 -0.05 -31.23 2.00
N PRO A 326 -1.04 -31.91 2.61
CA PRO A 326 -1.81 -32.93 1.92
C PRO A 326 -2.48 -32.34 0.68
N ALA A 327 -2.42 -33.04 -0.46
CA ALA A 327 -2.99 -32.62 -1.73
C ALA A 327 -4.49 -32.28 -1.64
N ARG A 328 -5.21 -32.92 -0.72
CA ARG A 328 -6.63 -32.63 -0.44
C ARG A 328 -6.88 -31.25 0.18
N ASP A 329 -5.93 -30.73 0.96
CA ASP A 329 -6.05 -29.49 1.73
C ASP A 329 -5.41 -28.32 0.95
N PHE A 330 -4.53 -28.65 -0.01
CA PHE A 330 -3.79 -27.69 -0.83
C PHE A 330 -4.68 -26.66 -1.58
N PRO A 331 -5.85 -26.99 -2.16
CA PRO A 331 -6.71 -25.98 -2.78
C PRO A 331 -7.27 -24.93 -1.83
N ASP A 332 -7.51 -25.30 -0.56
CA ASP A 332 -7.94 -24.36 0.48
C ASP A 332 -6.76 -23.46 0.89
N LEU A 333 -5.58 -24.03 1.06
CA LEU A 333 -4.37 -23.26 1.39
C LEU A 333 -3.99 -22.27 0.29
N LEU A 334 -4.03 -22.67 -0.98
CA LEU A 334 -3.71 -21.78 -2.09
C LEU A 334 -4.72 -20.64 -2.22
N ALA A 335 -6.00 -20.87 -1.89
CA ALA A 335 -7.02 -19.84 -1.89
C ALA A 335 -6.79 -18.76 -0.82
N LEU A 336 -6.15 -19.11 0.30
CA LEU A 336 -5.80 -18.16 1.37
C LEU A 336 -4.63 -17.24 0.99
N LEU A 337 -3.78 -17.67 0.04
CA LEU A 337 -2.63 -16.86 -0.40
C LEU A 337 -3.03 -15.56 -1.09
N ASP A 338 -4.17 -15.52 -1.77
CA ASP A 338 -4.69 -14.30 -2.39
C ASP A 338 -6.16 -14.10 -2.01
N PRO A 339 -6.43 -13.39 -0.90
CA PRO A 339 -7.79 -13.18 -0.42
C PRO A 339 -8.62 -12.28 -1.36
N LEU A 340 -8.04 -11.70 -2.41
CA LEU A 340 -8.77 -10.92 -3.41
C LEU A 340 -9.29 -11.77 -4.57
N SER A 341 -8.81 -13.01 -4.75
CA SER A 341 -9.28 -13.95 -5.81
C SER A 341 -9.30 -15.42 -5.36
N PRO A 342 -9.87 -15.77 -4.19
CA PRO A 342 -9.75 -17.11 -3.60
C PRO A 342 -10.33 -18.22 -4.49
N THR A 343 -11.38 -17.94 -5.25
CA THR A 343 -12.03 -18.90 -6.17
C THR A 343 -11.09 -19.27 -7.31
N ALA A 344 -10.40 -18.28 -7.89
CA ALA A 344 -9.47 -18.50 -8.99
C ALA A 344 -8.26 -19.33 -8.55
N TYR A 345 -7.66 -19.00 -7.41
CA TYR A 345 -6.52 -19.77 -6.89
C TYR A 345 -6.93 -21.17 -6.42
N ARG A 346 -8.10 -21.33 -5.80
CA ARG A 346 -8.64 -22.67 -5.52
C ARG A 346 -8.77 -23.51 -6.78
N LEU A 347 -9.38 -22.94 -7.83
CA LEU A 347 -9.56 -23.66 -9.09
C LEU A 347 -8.23 -23.98 -9.77
N LEU A 348 -7.26 -23.07 -9.69
CA LEU A 348 -5.91 -23.30 -10.21
C LEU A 348 -5.25 -24.52 -9.55
N ALA A 349 -5.34 -24.64 -8.22
CA ALA A 349 -4.88 -25.81 -7.48
C ALA A 349 -5.64 -27.09 -7.89
N LEU A 350 -6.96 -27.02 -7.95
CA LEU A 350 -7.80 -28.16 -8.35
C LEU A 350 -7.43 -28.67 -9.75
N GLN A 351 -7.29 -27.78 -10.73
CA GLN A 351 -6.92 -28.16 -12.09
C GLN A 351 -5.51 -28.74 -12.16
N ALA A 352 -4.55 -28.23 -11.39
CA ALA A 352 -3.20 -28.79 -11.36
C ALA A 352 -3.18 -30.20 -10.73
N LEU A 353 -4.00 -30.44 -9.70
CA LEU A 353 -4.15 -31.75 -9.08
C LEU A 353 -4.95 -32.73 -9.98
N GLU A 354 -5.94 -32.24 -10.70
CA GLU A 354 -6.69 -33.00 -11.71
C GLU A 354 -5.78 -33.43 -12.88
N ASP A 355 -4.88 -32.55 -13.33
CA ASP A 355 -3.84 -32.87 -14.30
C ASP A 355 -2.88 -33.95 -13.76
N ALA A 356 -2.42 -33.81 -12.51
CA ALA A 356 -1.62 -34.84 -11.84
C ALA A 356 -2.37 -36.18 -11.70
N ALA A 357 -3.69 -36.15 -11.54
CA ALA A 357 -4.55 -37.34 -11.47
C ALA A 357 -4.93 -37.89 -12.86
N ASN A 358 -4.63 -37.17 -13.95
CA ASN A 358 -5.14 -37.41 -15.30
C ASN A 358 -6.67 -37.56 -15.33
N THR A 359 -7.35 -36.68 -14.60
CA THR A 359 -8.82 -36.59 -14.53
C THR A 359 -9.30 -35.27 -15.12
N VAL A 360 -10.48 -35.28 -15.71
CA VAL A 360 -11.12 -34.08 -16.26
C VAL A 360 -12.51 -33.96 -15.64
N ALA A 361 -12.87 -32.75 -15.18
CA ALA A 361 -14.19 -32.46 -14.68
C ALA A 361 -15.25 -32.64 -15.80
N ASP A 362 -16.45 -33.08 -15.43
CA ASP A 362 -17.57 -33.14 -16.36
C ASP A 362 -18.02 -31.74 -16.81
N GLU A 363 -18.84 -31.68 -17.86
CA GLU A 363 -19.31 -30.43 -18.44
C GLU A 363 -20.09 -29.55 -17.45
N ARG A 364 -20.93 -30.16 -16.61
CA ARG A 364 -21.72 -29.42 -15.61
C ARG A 364 -20.82 -28.80 -14.56
N THR A 365 -19.89 -29.57 -13.99
CA THR A 365 -18.90 -29.08 -13.03
C THR A 365 -18.04 -27.96 -13.65
N THR A 366 -17.70 -28.09 -14.92
CA THR A 366 -16.94 -27.07 -15.66
C THR A 366 -17.73 -25.76 -15.81
N LEU A 367 -19.03 -25.83 -16.15
CA LEU A 367 -19.91 -24.65 -16.23
C LEU A 367 -20.09 -23.98 -14.86
N GLU A 368 -20.29 -24.77 -13.80
CA GLU A 368 -20.40 -24.28 -12.43
C GLU A 368 -19.14 -23.51 -11.99
N ARG A 369 -17.95 -24.02 -12.33
CA ARG A 369 -16.64 -23.37 -12.11
C ARG A 369 -16.51 -22.05 -12.88
N VAL A 370 -16.96 -22.01 -14.14
CA VAL A 370 -16.99 -20.77 -14.94
C VAL A 370 -17.87 -19.72 -14.29
N GLY A 371 -19.08 -20.08 -13.85
CA GLY A 371 -19.98 -19.15 -13.17
C GLY A 371 -19.36 -18.57 -11.89
N ALA A 372 -18.62 -19.38 -11.12
CA ALA A 372 -17.92 -18.91 -9.94
C ALA A 372 -16.75 -17.98 -10.25
N LEU A 373 -15.91 -18.33 -11.24
CA LEU A 373 -14.81 -17.48 -11.71
C LEU A 373 -15.30 -16.13 -12.23
N GLU A 374 -16.35 -16.12 -13.03
CA GLU A 374 -16.85 -14.89 -13.65
C GLU A 374 -17.59 -14.01 -12.62
N ARG A 375 -18.26 -14.61 -11.61
CA ARG A 375 -18.75 -13.86 -10.45
C ARG A 375 -17.61 -13.21 -9.68
N GLU A 376 -16.53 -13.95 -9.40
CA GLU A 376 -15.34 -13.41 -8.72
C GLU A 376 -14.66 -12.32 -9.55
N ARG A 377 -14.56 -12.48 -10.87
CA ARG A 377 -14.02 -11.46 -11.78
C ARG A 377 -14.81 -10.16 -11.72
N ALA A 378 -16.12 -10.24 -11.85
CA ALA A 378 -16.99 -9.07 -11.75
C ALA A 378 -16.85 -8.39 -10.38
N ALA A 379 -16.86 -9.16 -9.30
CA ALA A 379 -16.71 -8.65 -7.94
C ALA A 379 -15.33 -8.02 -7.70
N SER A 380 -14.25 -8.65 -8.17
CA SER A 380 -12.87 -8.17 -8.03
C SER A 380 -12.67 -6.84 -8.75
N HIS A 381 -13.17 -6.70 -9.99
CA HIS A 381 -13.14 -5.42 -10.70
C HIS A 381 -13.96 -4.34 -10.00
N LEU A 382 -15.13 -4.66 -9.43
CA LEU A 382 -15.91 -3.71 -8.63
C LEU A 382 -15.20 -3.31 -7.33
N GLY A 383 -14.47 -4.23 -6.70
CA GLY A 383 -13.56 -3.92 -5.60
C GLY A 383 -12.46 -2.96 -6.01
N TRP A 384 -11.84 -3.20 -7.16
CA TRP A 384 -10.84 -2.30 -7.74
C TRP A 384 -11.43 -0.92 -8.05
N PHE A 385 -12.61 -0.83 -8.68
CA PHE A 385 -13.30 0.46 -8.91
C PHE A 385 -13.60 1.20 -7.61
N SER A 386 -13.90 0.46 -6.53
CA SER A 386 -14.15 1.06 -5.22
C SER A 386 -12.88 1.73 -4.65
N GLY A 387 -11.75 1.01 -4.63
CA GLY A 387 -10.45 1.56 -4.21
C GLY A 387 -9.93 2.67 -5.13
N PHE A 388 -10.05 2.48 -6.44
CA PHE A 388 -9.62 3.47 -7.44
C PHE A 388 -10.48 4.75 -7.40
N GLY A 389 -11.79 4.62 -7.19
CA GLY A 389 -12.70 5.73 -6.98
C GLY A 389 -12.33 6.56 -5.75
N ARG A 390 -11.86 5.90 -4.69
CA ARG A 390 -11.32 6.55 -3.49
C ARG A 390 -10.05 7.35 -3.77
N LEU A 391 -9.07 6.77 -4.48
CA LEU A 391 -7.84 7.50 -4.86
C LEU A 391 -8.15 8.72 -5.74
N LEU A 392 -9.15 8.60 -6.61
CA LEU A 392 -9.61 9.70 -7.46
C LEU A 392 -10.47 10.76 -6.73
N GLY A 393 -10.85 10.53 -5.47
CA GLY A 393 -11.76 11.40 -4.73
C GLY A 393 -13.25 11.28 -5.13
N TYR A 394 -13.63 10.27 -5.92
CA TYR A 394 -15.02 9.99 -6.29
C TYR A 394 -15.70 9.08 -5.27
N SER A 395 -16.12 9.64 -4.13
CA SER A 395 -16.83 8.90 -3.06
C SER A 395 -18.08 8.14 -3.55
N TRP A 396 -18.78 8.68 -4.54
CA TRP A 396 -19.93 8.00 -5.14
C TRP A 396 -19.54 6.72 -5.89
N LEU A 397 -18.37 6.69 -6.54
CA LEU A 397 -17.85 5.54 -7.26
C LEU A 397 -17.39 4.49 -6.26
N GLU A 398 -16.67 4.93 -5.24
CA GLU A 398 -16.27 4.09 -4.11
C GLU A 398 -17.47 3.34 -3.52
N ALA A 399 -18.47 4.09 -3.06
CA ALA A 399 -19.64 3.53 -2.38
C ALA A 399 -20.46 2.65 -3.34
N ARG A 400 -20.71 3.11 -4.57
CA ARG A 400 -21.58 2.37 -5.49
C ARG A 400 -20.93 1.07 -5.97
N ALA A 401 -19.65 1.09 -6.30
CA ALA A 401 -18.94 -0.11 -6.72
C ALA A 401 -18.83 -1.12 -5.57
N GLY A 402 -18.53 -0.67 -4.35
CA GLY A 402 -18.49 -1.52 -3.16
C GLY A 402 -19.85 -2.18 -2.83
N GLN A 403 -20.96 -1.44 -2.98
CA GLN A 403 -22.31 -2.00 -2.80
C GLN A 403 -22.62 -3.10 -3.81
N ILE A 404 -22.32 -2.89 -5.10
CA ILE A 404 -22.58 -3.90 -6.14
C ILE A 404 -21.64 -5.10 -5.95
N GLN A 405 -20.38 -4.87 -5.57
CA GLN A 405 -19.44 -5.93 -5.22
C GLN A 405 -20.02 -6.84 -4.13
N LEU A 406 -20.47 -6.28 -3.02
CA LEU A 406 -21.07 -7.04 -1.92
C LEU A 406 -22.33 -7.79 -2.35
N ALA A 407 -23.18 -7.17 -3.19
CA ALA A 407 -24.36 -7.82 -3.73
C ALA A 407 -24.01 -9.06 -4.59
N LEU A 408 -22.96 -8.97 -5.41
CA LEU A 408 -22.47 -10.11 -6.19
C LEU A 408 -21.89 -11.22 -5.32
N LEU A 409 -21.08 -10.86 -4.32
CA LEU A 409 -20.44 -11.85 -3.43
C LEU A 409 -21.47 -12.58 -2.56
N ARG A 410 -22.56 -11.90 -2.20
CA ARG A 410 -23.68 -12.47 -1.43
C ARG A 410 -24.71 -13.20 -2.27
N ALA A 411 -24.65 -13.09 -3.60
CA ALA A 411 -25.57 -13.77 -4.49
C ALA A 411 -25.45 -15.30 -4.32
N ALA A 412 -26.56 -15.95 -4.04
CA ALA A 412 -26.63 -17.40 -3.80
C ALA A 412 -26.55 -18.21 -5.10
N ASP A 413 -27.00 -17.65 -6.21
CA ASP A 413 -27.10 -18.34 -7.50
C ASP A 413 -26.86 -17.40 -8.70
N ALA A 414 -26.88 -17.99 -9.90
CA ALA A 414 -26.67 -17.26 -11.15
C ALA A 414 -27.77 -16.22 -11.46
N GLU A 415 -29.00 -16.42 -10.97
CA GLU A 415 -30.12 -15.49 -11.17
C GLU A 415 -29.94 -14.22 -10.33
N GLU A 416 -29.50 -14.37 -9.08
CA GLU A 416 -29.12 -13.25 -8.21
C GLU A 416 -27.95 -12.44 -8.75
N VAL A 417 -26.96 -13.12 -9.35
CA VAL A 417 -25.87 -12.44 -10.06
C VAL A 417 -26.42 -11.66 -11.27
N ALA A 418 -27.27 -12.29 -12.09
CA ALA A 418 -27.84 -11.66 -13.27
C ALA A 418 -28.72 -10.43 -12.93
N ARG A 419 -29.38 -10.41 -11.76
CA ARG A 419 -30.15 -9.25 -11.29
C ARG A 419 -29.28 -7.99 -11.13
N GLN A 420 -27.96 -8.13 -10.94
CA GLN A 420 -27.04 -7.00 -10.84
C GLN A 420 -26.70 -6.35 -12.19
N GLU A 421 -27.02 -6.96 -13.34
CA GLU A 421 -26.76 -6.40 -14.68
C GLU A 421 -27.32 -4.97 -14.83
N THR A 422 -28.51 -4.73 -14.27
CA THR A 422 -29.14 -3.40 -14.34
C THR A 422 -28.36 -2.35 -13.55
N GLU A 423 -27.88 -2.70 -12.36
CA GLU A 423 -27.14 -1.79 -11.50
C GLU A 423 -25.72 -1.54 -11.99
N VAL A 424 -25.06 -2.58 -12.53
CA VAL A 424 -23.80 -2.43 -13.26
C VAL A 424 -23.98 -1.52 -14.47
N GLY A 425 -25.01 -1.72 -15.29
CA GLY A 425 -25.26 -0.84 -16.44
C GLY A 425 -25.49 0.63 -16.05
N LYS A 426 -26.14 0.89 -14.90
CA LYS A 426 -26.28 2.25 -14.36
C LYS A 426 -24.92 2.81 -13.92
N LEU A 427 -24.10 2.02 -13.22
CA LEU A 427 -22.75 2.39 -12.82
C LEU A 427 -21.89 2.73 -14.05
N VAL A 428 -21.81 1.82 -15.03
CA VAL A 428 -21.05 1.97 -16.28
C VAL A 428 -21.44 3.27 -17.00
N ARG A 429 -22.74 3.51 -17.21
CA ARG A 429 -23.23 4.76 -17.84
C ARG A 429 -22.83 6.00 -17.06
N ARG A 430 -22.85 5.95 -15.73
CA ARG A 430 -22.43 7.08 -14.89
C ARG A 430 -20.92 7.33 -14.98
N VAL A 431 -20.10 6.28 -14.95
CA VAL A 431 -18.63 6.40 -15.10
C VAL A 431 -18.30 7.03 -16.45
N TYR A 432 -18.88 6.54 -17.56
CA TYR A 432 -18.67 7.13 -18.90
C TYR A 432 -19.08 8.61 -19.00
N ARG A 433 -20.12 9.02 -18.27
CA ARG A 433 -20.62 10.41 -18.27
C ARG A 433 -19.95 11.30 -17.22
N THR A 434 -19.03 10.76 -16.41
CA THR A 434 -18.40 11.53 -15.34
C THR A 434 -17.47 12.58 -15.96
N PRO A 435 -17.73 13.88 -15.74
CA PRO A 435 -16.90 14.94 -16.31
C PRO A 435 -15.45 14.79 -15.85
N MET A 436 -14.51 15.10 -16.74
CA MET A 436 -13.06 15.12 -16.48
C MET A 436 -12.42 13.78 -16.09
N LEU A 437 -13.16 12.72 -15.73
CA LEU A 437 -12.57 11.42 -15.36
C LEU A 437 -11.67 10.86 -16.46
N ALA A 438 -12.19 10.76 -17.69
CA ALA A 438 -11.40 10.26 -18.82
C ALA A 438 -10.20 11.15 -19.12
N ARG A 439 -10.36 12.48 -19.00
CA ARG A 439 -9.28 13.45 -19.22
C ARG A 439 -8.20 13.35 -18.16
N ARG A 440 -8.57 13.12 -16.89
CA ARG A 440 -7.67 12.98 -15.75
C ARG A 440 -6.77 11.75 -15.87
N LEU A 441 -7.29 10.67 -16.45
CA LEU A 441 -6.63 9.36 -16.54
C LEU A 441 -5.92 9.10 -17.87
N LYS A 442 -6.21 9.89 -18.91
CA LYS A 442 -5.63 9.71 -20.23
C LYS A 442 -4.13 9.95 -20.22
N GLY A 443 -3.37 9.00 -20.77
CA GLY A 443 -1.91 9.03 -20.79
C GLY A 443 -1.22 8.63 -19.48
N LEU A 444 -1.96 8.48 -18.37
CA LEU A 444 -1.38 8.05 -17.10
C LEU A 444 -1.02 6.57 -17.11
N GLY A 445 0.12 6.26 -16.49
CA GLY A 445 0.62 4.88 -16.37
C GLY A 445 0.94 4.21 -17.70
N THR A 446 1.24 4.98 -18.75
CA THR A 446 1.59 4.40 -20.06
C THR A 446 2.83 3.52 -19.93
N LEU A 447 2.76 2.28 -20.41
CA LEU A 447 3.87 1.34 -20.33
C LEU A 447 4.76 1.44 -21.58
N PRO A 448 6.09 1.53 -21.44
CA PRO A 448 7.00 1.61 -22.59
C PRO A 448 7.07 0.28 -23.36
N ASP A 449 7.02 -0.84 -22.64
CA ASP A 449 6.91 -2.18 -23.20
C ASP A 449 5.73 -2.92 -22.57
N THR A 450 4.99 -3.63 -23.41
CA THR A 450 3.78 -4.37 -23.06
C THR A 450 3.94 -5.87 -23.28
N ALA A 451 5.10 -6.34 -23.78
CA ALA A 451 5.34 -7.73 -24.13
C ALA A 451 5.09 -8.69 -22.95
N GLU A 452 5.51 -8.32 -21.74
CA GLU A 452 5.35 -9.14 -20.52
C GLU A 452 4.07 -8.85 -19.74
N THR A 453 3.20 -7.97 -20.25
CA THR A 453 1.90 -7.74 -19.61
C THR A 453 0.95 -8.92 -19.83
N SER A 454 0.11 -9.20 -18.83
CA SER A 454 -1.02 -10.13 -18.90
C SER A 454 -2.35 -9.45 -18.52
N GLY A 455 -3.46 -10.17 -18.69
CA GLY A 455 -4.77 -9.78 -18.16
C GLY A 455 -5.33 -8.46 -18.72
N PRO A 456 -6.11 -7.72 -17.90
CA PRO A 456 -6.66 -6.43 -18.32
C PRO A 456 -5.61 -5.39 -18.72
N VAL A 457 -4.39 -5.47 -18.17
CA VAL A 457 -3.28 -4.58 -18.51
C VAL A 457 -2.83 -4.81 -19.96
N ALA A 458 -2.63 -6.07 -20.35
CA ALA A 458 -2.28 -6.42 -21.73
C ALA A 458 -3.40 -6.08 -22.71
N ARG A 459 -4.64 -6.41 -22.34
CA ARG A 459 -5.82 -6.14 -23.16
C ARG A 459 -6.10 -4.65 -23.37
N ALA A 460 -5.75 -3.81 -22.41
CA ALA A 460 -5.82 -2.35 -22.56
C ALA A 460 -4.75 -1.77 -23.50
N ALA A 461 -3.72 -2.55 -23.85
CA ALA A 461 -2.61 -2.19 -24.73
C ALA A 461 -2.66 -2.87 -26.10
N GLY A 462 -3.81 -3.43 -26.50
CA GLY A 462 -4.02 -4.03 -27.82
C GLY A 462 -3.69 -5.52 -27.89
N LEU A 463 -3.21 -6.12 -26.79
CA LEU A 463 -2.80 -7.52 -26.78
C LEU A 463 -3.98 -8.42 -26.39
N ALA A 464 -4.48 -9.21 -27.35
CA ALA A 464 -5.54 -10.20 -27.14
C ALA A 464 -5.08 -11.45 -26.36
N LYS A 465 -4.26 -11.27 -25.32
CA LYS A 465 -3.76 -12.32 -24.43
C LYS A 465 -4.80 -12.62 -23.35
N ASP A 466 -5.46 -13.77 -23.44
CA ASP A 466 -6.46 -14.23 -22.45
C ASP A 466 -6.52 -15.76 -22.44
N ALA A 467 -6.32 -16.37 -21.26
CA ALA A 467 -6.33 -17.83 -21.12
C ALA A 467 -7.74 -18.45 -21.24
N ARG A 468 -8.81 -17.65 -21.30
CA ARG A 468 -10.20 -18.12 -21.53
C ARG A 468 -10.53 -18.39 -22.99
N SER A 469 -9.59 -18.20 -23.93
CA SER A 469 -9.85 -18.33 -25.37
C SER A 469 -10.15 -19.76 -25.87
N GLY A 470 -10.12 -20.77 -25.00
CA GLY A 470 -10.37 -22.18 -25.33
C GLY A 470 -11.46 -22.86 -24.47
N GLY A 471 -11.65 -24.17 -24.69
CA GLY A 471 -12.51 -25.02 -23.87
C GLY A 471 -13.98 -24.56 -23.82
N ILE A 472 -14.58 -24.63 -22.63
CA ILE A 472 -15.99 -24.30 -22.38
C ILE A 472 -16.33 -22.84 -22.69
N TYR A 473 -15.38 -21.91 -22.59
CA TYR A 473 -15.64 -20.49 -22.89
C TYR A 473 -16.00 -20.28 -24.37
N ARG A 474 -15.51 -21.14 -25.27
CA ARG A 474 -15.89 -21.13 -26.69
C ARG A 474 -17.37 -21.46 -26.89
N THR A 475 -17.94 -22.34 -26.07
CA THR A 475 -19.38 -22.69 -26.15
C THR A 475 -20.27 -21.59 -25.56
N LEU A 476 -19.67 -20.66 -24.79
CA LEU A 476 -20.35 -19.50 -24.20
C LEU A 476 -20.19 -18.22 -25.05
N ASP A 477 -19.67 -18.32 -26.27
CA ASP A 477 -19.34 -17.19 -27.18
C ASP A 477 -18.49 -16.10 -26.50
N PHE A 478 -17.46 -16.51 -25.77
CA PHE A 478 -16.53 -15.57 -25.16
C PHE A 478 -15.55 -14.99 -26.18
N GLU A 479 -15.37 -13.67 -26.15
CA GLU A 479 -14.34 -12.94 -26.88
C GLU A 479 -13.64 -11.93 -25.96
N PRO A 480 -12.29 -11.89 -25.91
CA PRO A 480 -11.59 -10.93 -25.06
C PRO A 480 -11.89 -9.48 -25.43
N VAL A 481 -12.13 -8.63 -24.43
CA VAL A 481 -12.26 -7.18 -24.63
C VAL A 481 -10.88 -6.56 -24.80
N VAL A 482 -10.58 -5.99 -25.97
CA VAL A 482 -9.28 -5.38 -26.27
C VAL A 482 -9.45 -3.89 -26.60
N ARG A 483 -8.46 -3.07 -26.19
CA ARG A 483 -8.37 -1.62 -26.44
C ARG A 483 -6.92 -1.24 -26.75
N GLU A 484 -6.70 -0.13 -27.46
CA GLU A 484 -5.35 0.30 -27.91
C GLU A 484 -4.82 1.53 -27.15
N GLY A 485 -5.28 1.78 -25.92
CA GLY A 485 -4.90 3.00 -25.20
C GLY A 485 -3.61 2.91 -24.38
N ASN A 486 -3.27 1.72 -23.88
CA ASN A 486 -2.11 1.46 -23.02
C ASN A 486 -1.98 2.38 -21.80
N ASP A 487 -3.08 2.95 -21.31
CA ASP A 487 -3.10 3.89 -20.20
C ASP A 487 -4.14 3.52 -19.13
N ALA A 488 -4.16 4.26 -18.02
CA ALA A 488 -5.05 4.01 -16.89
C ALA A 488 -6.54 4.08 -17.30
N VAL A 489 -6.90 4.96 -18.25
CA VAL A 489 -8.28 5.07 -18.75
C VAL A 489 -8.65 3.87 -19.63
N ALA A 490 -7.75 3.37 -20.47
CA ALA A 490 -7.99 2.12 -21.22
C ALA A 490 -8.16 0.95 -20.26
N ARG A 491 -7.33 0.84 -19.22
CA ARG A 491 -7.44 -0.18 -18.17
C ARG A 491 -8.75 -0.09 -17.38
N LEU A 492 -9.23 1.12 -17.07
CA LEU A 492 -10.55 1.38 -16.48
C LEU A 492 -11.68 0.85 -17.40
N TRP A 493 -11.65 1.21 -18.69
CA TRP A 493 -12.70 0.83 -19.65
C TRP A 493 -12.69 -0.65 -20.01
N THR A 494 -11.52 -1.30 -20.02
CA THR A 494 -11.40 -2.75 -20.20
C THR A 494 -12.07 -3.47 -19.04
N ARG A 495 -11.77 -3.10 -17.79
CA ARG A 495 -12.40 -3.70 -16.60
C ARG A 495 -13.92 -3.49 -16.56
N LEU A 496 -14.43 -2.32 -16.96
CA LEU A 496 -15.88 -2.07 -16.97
C LEU A 496 -16.61 -2.99 -17.95
N ALA A 497 -16.04 -3.16 -19.15
CA ALA A 497 -16.57 -4.06 -20.15
C ALA A 497 -16.46 -5.53 -19.71
N GLU A 498 -15.38 -5.91 -19.01
CA GLU A 498 -15.24 -7.24 -18.42
C GLU A 498 -16.29 -7.51 -17.35
N VAL A 499 -16.64 -6.56 -16.48
CA VAL A 499 -17.75 -6.73 -15.53
C VAL A 499 -19.06 -7.06 -16.27
N GLU A 500 -19.41 -6.30 -17.31
CA GLU A 500 -20.62 -6.56 -18.10
C GLU A 500 -20.57 -7.91 -18.82
N GLN A 501 -19.41 -8.32 -19.32
CA GLN A 501 -19.21 -9.61 -19.97
C GLN A 501 -19.31 -10.77 -18.98
N SER A 502 -18.70 -10.65 -17.81
CA SER A 502 -18.73 -11.66 -16.76
C SER A 502 -20.16 -11.97 -16.31
N LEU A 503 -21.00 -10.95 -16.10
CA LEU A 503 -22.41 -11.18 -15.75
C LEU A 503 -23.16 -11.96 -16.83
N LYS A 504 -22.92 -11.65 -18.12
CA LYS A 504 -23.49 -12.41 -19.24
C LYS A 504 -23.01 -13.86 -19.25
N LEU A 505 -21.72 -14.10 -18.96
CA LEU A 505 -21.15 -15.44 -18.89
C LEU A 505 -21.71 -16.24 -17.72
N VAL A 506 -21.88 -15.63 -16.54
CA VAL A 506 -22.54 -16.29 -15.39
C VAL A 506 -23.95 -16.72 -15.76
N ARG A 507 -24.73 -15.85 -16.42
CA ARG A 507 -26.07 -16.19 -16.90
C ARG A 507 -26.07 -17.34 -17.91
N LYS A 508 -25.12 -17.34 -18.87
CA LYS A 508 -24.99 -18.44 -19.85
C LYS A 508 -24.55 -19.75 -19.19
N ALA A 509 -23.67 -19.70 -18.19
CA ALA A 509 -23.25 -20.86 -17.42
C ALA A 509 -24.40 -21.47 -16.60
N GLY A 510 -25.34 -20.63 -16.15
CA GLY A 510 -26.59 -21.06 -15.51
C GLY A 510 -26.43 -21.56 -14.07
N ALA A 511 -25.21 -21.67 -13.56
CA ALA A 511 -24.92 -22.07 -12.20
C ALA A 511 -23.66 -21.38 -11.68
N VAL A 512 -23.62 -21.17 -10.37
CA VAL A 512 -22.47 -20.65 -9.63
C VAL A 512 -22.24 -21.61 -8.49
N CYS A 513 -21.12 -22.33 -8.49
CA CYS A 513 -20.76 -23.21 -7.39
C CYS A 513 -19.31 -22.96 -6.98
N PHE A 514 -19.06 -22.92 -5.68
CA PHE A 514 -17.69 -22.87 -5.18
C PHE A 514 -16.94 -24.12 -5.67
N PRO A 515 -15.75 -23.99 -6.29
CA PRO A 515 -15.05 -25.12 -6.88
C PRO A 515 -14.83 -26.23 -5.84
N GLN A 516 -15.52 -27.36 -6.01
CA GLN A 516 -15.25 -28.58 -5.28
C GLN A 516 -14.44 -29.52 -6.17
N GLY A 517 -13.50 -30.24 -5.56
CA GLY A 517 -12.78 -31.31 -6.23
C GLY A 517 -12.74 -32.51 -5.30
N MET A 518 -13.02 -33.69 -5.85
CA MET A 518 -12.85 -34.95 -5.15
C MET A 518 -11.67 -35.67 -5.80
N LEU A 519 -10.54 -35.74 -5.07
CA LEU A 519 -9.39 -36.51 -5.53
C LEU A 519 -9.68 -37.99 -5.29
N THR A 520 -10.21 -38.67 -6.30
CA THR A 520 -10.56 -40.10 -6.22
C THR A 520 -9.53 -41.03 -6.83
N SER A 521 -8.53 -40.48 -7.52
CA SER A 521 -7.54 -41.23 -8.30
C SER A 521 -6.14 -41.07 -7.68
N PRO A 522 -5.26 -42.08 -7.83
CA PRO A 522 -3.88 -41.96 -7.40
C PRO A 522 -3.19 -40.83 -8.18
N LEU A 523 -2.52 -39.94 -7.45
CA LEU A 523 -1.83 -38.79 -8.03
C LEU A 523 -0.51 -39.23 -8.67
N ARG A 524 -0.20 -38.69 -9.85
CA ARG A 524 1.15 -38.74 -10.43
C ARG A 524 2.08 -37.81 -9.66
N SER A 525 3.38 -37.88 -9.97
CA SER A 525 4.40 -37.05 -9.33
C SER A 525 4.32 -35.55 -9.67
N THR A 526 3.61 -35.15 -10.73
CA THR A 526 3.54 -33.74 -11.18
C THR A 526 2.22 -33.40 -11.85
N GLY A 527 1.77 -32.15 -11.70
CA GLY A 527 0.65 -31.59 -12.47
C GLY A 527 0.80 -30.08 -12.69
N SER A 528 0.08 -29.53 -13.67
CA SER A 528 0.14 -28.13 -14.05
C SER A 528 -1.22 -27.58 -14.47
N ALA A 529 -1.47 -26.30 -14.18
CA ALA A 529 -2.65 -25.60 -14.67
C ALA A 529 -2.39 -24.11 -14.89
N THR A 530 -3.22 -23.50 -15.74
CA THR A 530 -3.28 -22.05 -15.96
C THR A 530 -4.73 -21.59 -15.88
N VAL A 531 -4.99 -20.57 -15.07
CA VAL A 531 -6.32 -19.95 -14.90
C VAL A 531 -6.22 -18.46 -15.15
N GLU A 532 -7.11 -17.91 -15.97
CA GLU A 532 -7.27 -16.46 -16.10
C GLU A 532 -7.93 -15.92 -14.83
N THR A 533 -7.15 -15.39 -13.89
CA THR A 533 -7.66 -14.67 -12.71
C THR A 533 -8.22 -13.29 -13.12
N PRO A 534 -8.89 -12.53 -12.23
CA PRO A 534 -9.31 -11.16 -12.53
C PRO A 534 -8.16 -10.23 -12.93
N ARG A 535 -6.92 -10.52 -12.48
CA ARG A 535 -5.72 -9.70 -12.75
C ARG A 535 -4.91 -10.19 -13.94
N GLY A 536 -5.21 -11.37 -14.46
CA GLY A 536 -4.54 -12.01 -15.60
C GLY A 536 -4.27 -13.50 -15.38
N ALA A 537 -3.55 -14.13 -16.30
CA ALA A 537 -3.21 -15.55 -16.22
C ALA A 537 -2.26 -15.86 -15.04
N ALA A 538 -2.72 -16.72 -14.14
CA ALA A 538 -1.88 -17.36 -13.13
C ALA A 538 -1.57 -18.80 -13.57
N THR A 539 -0.34 -19.25 -13.36
CA THR A 539 0.11 -20.60 -13.69
C THR A 539 0.69 -21.28 -12.47
N LEU A 540 0.32 -22.53 -12.25
CA LEU A 540 0.80 -23.34 -11.14
C LEU A 540 1.35 -24.65 -11.67
N ARG A 541 2.55 -25.02 -11.19
CA ARG A 541 3.07 -26.39 -11.25
C ARG A 541 3.21 -26.95 -9.85
N VAL A 542 2.75 -28.18 -9.66
CA VAL A 542 2.87 -28.91 -8.39
C VAL A 542 3.67 -30.19 -8.61
N LYS A 543 4.54 -30.51 -7.66
CA LYS A 543 5.17 -31.83 -7.53
C LYS A 543 4.61 -32.52 -6.29
N LEU A 544 4.39 -33.82 -6.41
CA LEU A 544 3.75 -34.65 -5.40
C LEU A 544 4.65 -35.84 -5.05
N GLN A 545 4.74 -36.14 -3.76
CA GLN A 545 5.30 -37.38 -3.23
C GLN A 545 4.17 -38.12 -2.50
N GLY A 546 3.57 -39.10 -3.19
CA GLY A 546 2.34 -39.74 -2.70
C GLY A 546 1.17 -38.77 -2.74
N ASP A 547 0.53 -38.53 -1.60
CA ASP A 547 -0.59 -37.60 -1.42
C ASP A 547 -0.17 -36.24 -0.83
N VAL A 548 1.13 -35.97 -0.75
CA VAL A 548 1.69 -34.74 -0.19
C VAL A 548 2.31 -33.89 -1.31
N VAL A 549 2.00 -32.60 -1.32
CA VAL A 549 2.68 -31.61 -2.17
C VAL A 549 4.10 -31.46 -1.67
N SER A 550 5.08 -31.67 -2.55
CA SER A 550 6.51 -31.63 -2.19
C SER A 550 7.26 -30.45 -2.78
N ALA A 551 6.70 -29.78 -3.78
CA ALA A 551 7.23 -28.54 -4.35
C ALA A 551 6.15 -27.82 -5.16
N THR A 552 6.22 -26.48 -5.20
CA THR A 552 5.29 -25.66 -5.99
C THR A 552 6.01 -24.56 -6.74
N GLU A 553 5.63 -24.34 -8.01
CA GLU A 553 6.02 -23.15 -8.77
C GLU A 553 4.75 -22.38 -9.14
N LEU A 554 4.54 -21.22 -8.49
CA LEU A 554 3.40 -20.34 -8.77
C LEU A 554 3.89 -19.07 -9.48
N THR A 555 3.32 -18.80 -10.66
CA THR A 555 3.50 -17.53 -11.37
C THR A 555 2.19 -16.75 -11.33
N THR A 556 2.21 -15.55 -10.76
CA THR A 556 1.01 -14.69 -10.63
C THR A 556 1.08 -13.49 -11.58
N PRO A 557 -0.06 -12.92 -12.00
CA PRO A 557 -0.08 -11.69 -12.80
C PRO A 557 0.59 -10.53 -12.08
N SER A 558 0.39 -10.43 -10.76
CA SER A 558 0.93 -9.33 -9.96
C SER A 558 2.43 -9.41 -9.77
N SER A 559 3.02 -10.62 -9.69
CA SER A 559 4.49 -10.74 -9.65
C SER A 559 5.14 -10.30 -10.97
N LEU A 560 4.48 -10.55 -12.11
CA LEU A 560 4.90 -10.04 -13.42
C LEU A 560 4.72 -8.53 -13.52
N HIS A 561 3.57 -7.99 -13.11
CA HIS A 561 3.28 -6.55 -13.23
C HIS A 561 4.03 -5.68 -12.22
N HIS A 562 4.56 -6.25 -11.14
CA HIS A 562 5.33 -5.51 -10.14
C HIS A 562 6.54 -4.77 -10.74
N GLN A 563 7.15 -5.31 -11.80
CA GLN A 563 8.27 -4.64 -12.46
C GLN A 563 7.89 -3.32 -13.14
N PHE A 564 6.60 -3.11 -13.42
CA PHE A 564 6.11 -1.90 -14.07
C PHE A 564 5.82 -0.74 -13.11
N ILE A 565 6.01 -0.93 -11.80
CA ILE A 565 5.77 0.13 -10.80
C ILE A 565 6.61 1.38 -11.10
N GLY A 566 7.92 1.22 -11.36
CA GLY A 566 8.80 2.34 -11.74
C GLY A 566 8.30 3.05 -13.00
N ALA A 567 8.02 2.28 -14.05
CA ALA A 567 7.56 2.82 -15.34
C ALA A 567 6.25 3.64 -15.27
N VAL A 568 5.38 3.39 -14.29
CA VAL A 568 4.11 4.13 -14.15
C VAL A 568 4.18 5.25 -13.10
N ALA A 569 5.22 5.29 -12.27
CA ALA A 569 5.32 6.18 -11.11
C ALA A 569 6.43 7.24 -11.26
N GLU A 570 7.59 6.87 -11.79
CA GLU A 570 8.73 7.77 -11.90
C GLU A 570 8.45 8.92 -12.89
N GLU A 571 9.03 10.08 -12.61
CA GLU A 571 8.83 11.33 -13.36
C GLU A 571 7.36 11.82 -13.38
N ARG A 572 6.56 11.40 -12.40
CA ARG A 572 5.17 11.82 -12.22
C ARG A 572 4.99 12.55 -10.90
N GLU A 573 4.03 13.46 -10.86
CA GLU A 573 3.53 13.99 -9.60
C GLU A 573 3.01 12.85 -8.71
N VAL A 574 3.15 12.98 -7.39
CA VAL A 574 2.75 11.95 -6.41
C VAL A 574 1.34 11.39 -6.67
N ALA A 575 0.37 12.27 -6.97
CA ALA A 575 -1.00 11.84 -7.23
C ALA A 575 -1.12 10.98 -8.50
N ASP A 576 -0.37 11.32 -9.55
CA ASP A 576 -0.34 10.59 -10.82
C ASP A 576 0.38 9.26 -10.67
N ALA A 577 1.48 9.23 -9.92
CA ALA A 577 2.22 8.02 -9.59
C ALA A 577 1.32 7.02 -8.86
N LEU A 578 0.59 7.44 -7.82
CA LEU A 578 -0.35 6.58 -7.10
C LEU A 578 -1.45 6.01 -8.02
N LEU A 579 -2.02 6.84 -8.89
CA LEU A 579 -3.04 6.39 -9.85
C LEU A 579 -2.45 5.45 -10.91
N GLY A 580 -1.22 5.70 -11.35
CA GLY A 580 -0.46 4.86 -12.27
C GLY A 580 -0.29 3.46 -11.70
N VAL A 581 0.26 3.36 -10.47
CA VAL A 581 0.46 2.09 -9.75
C VAL A 581 -0.88 1.39 -9.49
N ALA A 582 -1.88 2.11 -8.97
CA ALA A 582 -3.21 1.55 -8.70
C ALA A 582 -3.88 1.01 -9.98
N SER A 583 -3.61 1.60 -11.15
CA SER A 583 -4.15 1.14 -12.43
C SER A 583 -3.69 -0.26 -12.85
N LEU A 584 -2.54 -0.71 -12.32
CA LEU A 584 -2.00 -2.05 -12.54
C LEU A 584 -2.79 -3.13 -11.77
N ASP A 585 -3.53 -2.77 -10.71
CA ASP A 585 -4.35 -3.69 -9.90
C ASP A 585 -3.52 -4.85 -9.29
N LEU A 586 -2.38 -4.48 -8.70
CA LEU A 586 -1.47 -5.44 -8.08
C LEU A 586 -2.10 -6.06 -6.83
N SER A 587 -2.10 -7.39 -6.74
CA SER A 587 -2.34 -8.12 -5.50
C SER A 587 -1.02 -8.17 -4.71
N PRO A 588 -0.94 -7.57 -3.51
CA PRO A 588 0.28 -7.64 -2.70
C PRO A 588 0.50 -9.02 -2.08
N TRP A 589 -0.51 -9.88 -2.13
CA TRP A 589 -0.54 -11.18 -1.48
C TRP A 589 0.17 -12.29 -2.27
N GLY A 590 0.15 -12.19 -3.61
CA GLY A 590 0.75 -13.17 -4.52
C GLY A 590 2.20 -12.90 -4.93
N VAL A 591 2.95 -12.10 -4.14
CA VAL A 591 4.29 -11.59 -4.48
C VAL A 591 5.41 -12.24 -3.63
N ALA A 592 5.10 -13.28 -2.84
CA ALA A 592 6.11 -14.04 -2.12
C ALA A 592 6.90 -14.94 -3.08
N ARG A 593 8.23 -14.94 -2.94
CA ARG A 593 9.21 -15.67 -3.75
C ARG A 593 9.14 -17.17 -3.52
#